data_AF-A0ABD2QHC7-F1
#
_entry.id   AF-A0ABD2QHC7-F1
#
_cell.length_a   1.000
_cell.length_b   1.000
_cell.length_c   1.000
_cell.angle_alpha   90.00
_cell.angle_beta   90.00
_cell.angle_gamma   90.00
#
_symmetry.space_group_name_H-M   'P 1'
#
loop_
_entity.id
_entity.type
_entity.pdbx_description
1 polymer ?
#
loop_
_entity_poly.entity_id
_entity_poly.type
_entity_poly.pdbx_seq_one_letter_code
_entity_poly.pdbx_strand_id
1 'polypeptide(L)'
;MDPPRIDFLAEETIITVVPRFKHAAIELFGKSIGPFYPNTPINLPLWLALNLRSQQKCRIIAPDWCNVAFLSQLKEEEEGSDACKEPPHVHYAEITALLFENAADDIASIEAIRTLVKDLWDIRVSKLVNSANSFLVSDATTAKVSHLTALELSSIHDIFTTCVDQIAKLRSLEDIRSSQVDQSSSTFSRSYLSST
;
A
#
# COMPACT_ATOMS: atom_id res chain seq x y z
N MET A 1 -8.17 -1.42 -6.17
CA MET A 1 -7.81 0.01 -6.28
C MET A 1 -6.80 0.14 -7.39
N ASP A 2 -7.02 1.04 -8.34
CA ASP A 2 -6.16 1.10 -9.54
C ASP A 2 -4.79 1.70 -9.20
N PRO A 3 -3.66 1.08 -9.59
CA PRO A 3 -2.32 1.62 -9.34
C PRO A 3 -2.13 3.09 -9.73
N PRO A 4 -2.61 3.58 -10.89
CA PRO A 4 -2.47 4.99 -11.26
C PRO A 4 -3.16 5.97 -10.31
N ARG A 5 -4.25 5.55 -9.66
CA ARG A 5 -4.94 6.37 -8.68
C ARG A 5 -4.10 6.51 -7.40
N ILE A 6 -3.37 5.47 -7.04
CA ILE A 6 -2.50 5.47 -5.87
C ILE A 6 -1.28 6.37 -6.12
N ASP A 7 -0.70 6.29 -7.31
CA ASP A 7 0.39 7.20 -7.73
C ASP A 7 -0.05 8.67 -7.66
N PHE A 8 -1.26 8.98 -8.16
CA PHE A 8 -1.83 10.32 -8.05
C PHE A 8 -2.00 10.80 -6.59
N LEU A 9 -2.36 9.92 -5.67
CA LEU A 9 -2.45 10.27 -4.25
C LEU A 9 -1.06 10.47 -3.62
N ALA A 10 -0.08 9.67 -4.03
CA ALA A 10 1.30 9.78 -3.58
C ALA A 10 1.94 11.12 -3.98
N GLU A 11 1.54 11.68 -5.13
CA GLU A 11 1.99 12.97 -5.65
C GLU A 11 1.66 14.18 -4.76
N GLU A 12 0.69 14.07 -3.86
CA GLU A 12 0.38 15.12 -2.88
C GLU A 12 1.42 15.21 -1.75
N THR A 13 2.30 14.21 -1.63
CA THR A 13 3.33 14.16 -0.59
C THR A 13 4.26 15.37 -0.71
N ILE A 14 4.54 16.00 0.44
CA ILE A 14 5.45 17.13 0.50
C ILE A 14 6.90 16.64 0.51
N ILE A 15 7.70 17.16 -0.43
CA ILE A 15 9.14 16.89 -0.52
C ILE A 15 9.95 18.19 -0.55
N THR A 16 11.20 18.09 -0.11
CA THR A 16 12.12 19.22 -0.08
C THR A 16 12.85 19.32 -1.42
N VAL A 17 12.85 20.52 -2.01
CA VAL A 17 13.61 20.81 -3.22
C VAL A 17 14.47 22.06 -3.07
N VAL A 18 15.52 22.15 -3.87
CA VAL A 18 16.37 23.32 -3.99
C VAL A 18 16.18 23.93 -5.38
N PRO A 19 15.47 25.06 -5.51
CA PRO A 19 15.24 25.71 -6.79
C PRO A 19 16.51 26.43 -7.25
N ARG A 20 16.64 26.57 -8.58
CA ARG A 20 17.74 27.26 -9.28
C ARG A 20 17.29 28.61 -9.85
N PHE A 21 16.07 29.02 -9.55
CA PHE A 21 15.45 30.23 -10.06
C PHE A 21 14.89 31.08 -8.92
N LYS A 22 14.67 32.37 -9.23
CA LYS A 22 14.00 33.30 -8.33
C LYS A 22 12.59 33.55 -8.83
N HIS A 23 11.60 33.42 -7.97
CA HIS A 23 10.21 33.73 -8.29
C HIS A 23 9.44 34.11 -7.02
N ALA A 24 8.45 34.99 -7.16
CA ALA A 24 7.55 35.31 -6.06
C ALA A 24 6.72 34.08 -5.65
N ALA A 25 6.03 34.16 -4.51
CA ALA A 25 5.08 33.12 -4.16
C ALA A 25 3.96 33.04 -5.21
N ILE A 26 3.53 31.82 -5.49
CA ILE A 26 2.42 31.51 -6.40
C ILE A 26 1.24 31.09 -5.53
N GLU A 27 0.08 31.70 -5.73
CA GLU A 27 -1.15 31.26 -5.09
C GLU A 27 -1.85 30.21 -5.96
N LEU A 28 -1.98 28.99 -5.42
CA LEU A 28 -2.67 27.87 -6.06
C LEU A 28 -3.79 27.40 -5.15
N PHE A 29 -5.04 27.49 -5.62
CA PHE A 29 -6.24 27.03 -4.89
C PHE A 29 -6.31 27.55 -3.43
N GLY A 30 -5.90 28.82 -3.21
CA GLY A 30 -5.88 29.44 -1.88
C GLY A 30 -4.70 29.04 -1.00
N LYS A 31 -3.73 28.28 -1.50
CA LYS A 31 -2.44 28.00 -0.84
C LYS A 31 -1.33 28.79 -1.53
N SER A 32 -0.54 29.50 -0.74
CA SER A 32 0.66 30.17 -1.22
C SER A 32 1.84 29.20 -1.21
N ILE A 33 2.45 28.99 -2.38
CA ILE A 33 3.64 28.16 -2.59
C ILE A 33 4.80 29.05 -3.01
N GLY A 34 5.92 28.98 -2.29
CA GLY A 34 7.02 29.94 -2.45
C GLY A 34 7.07 30.93 -1.28
N PRO A 35 7.88 31.99 -1.37
CA PRO A 35 8.69 32.42 -2.51
C PRO A 35 9.85 31.48 -2.87
N PHE A 36 10.24 31.47 -4.13
CA PHE A 36 11.36 30.67 -4.64
C PHE A 36 12.63 31.51 -4.67
N TYR A 37 13.65 31.07 -3.94
CA TYR A 37 14.98 31.67 -3.96
C TYR A 37 16.03 30.64 -4.40
N PRO A 38 16.94 30.99 -5.32
CA PRO A 38 18.00 30.09 -5.74
C PRO A 38 18.77 29.53 -4.54
N ASN A 39 19.07 28.23 -4.57
CA ASN A 39 19.86 27.51 -3.56
C ASN A 39 19.27 27.53 -2.15
N THR A 40 17.99 27.87 -1.98
CA THR A 40 17.29 27.85 -0.69
C THR A 40 16.28 26.70 -0.67
N PRO A 41 16.39 25.73 0.25
CA PRO A 41 15.44 24.61 0.35
C PRO A 41 14.00 25.10 0.58
N ILE A 42 13.06 24.50 -0.13
CA ILE A 42 11.62 24.76 0.02
C ILE A 42 10.83 23.45 -0.08
N ASN A 43 9.76 23.36 0.71
CA ASN A 43 8.85 22.23 0.73
C ASN A 43 7.72 22.43 -0.29
N LEU A 44 7.58 21.50 -1.23
CA LEU A 44 6.57 21.53 -2.28
C LEU A 44 5.91 20.16 -2.40
N PRO A 45 4.67 20.09 -2.90
CA PRO A 45 4.08 18.81 -3.33
C PRO A 45 4.95 18.12 -4.40
N LEU A 46 4.97 16.79 -4.36
CA LEU A 46 5.78 15.96 -5.25
C LEU A 46 5.47 16.21 -6.73
N TRP A 47 4.18 16.33 -7.12
CA TRP A 47 3.82 16.66 -8.51
C TRP A 47 4.49 17.96 -9.01
N LEU A 48 4.56 18.99 -8.16
CA LEU A 48 5.14 20.28 -8.53
C LEU A 48 6.67 20.18 -8.58
N ALA A 49 7.26 19.49 -7.62
CA ALA A 49 8.69 19.23 -7.59
C ALA A 49 9.16 18.46 -8.84
N LEU A 50 8.43 17.40 -9.24
CA LEU A 50 8.71 16.63 -10.46
C LEU A 50 8.56 17.50 -11.72
N ASN A 51 7.52 18.34 -11.78
CA ASN A 51 7.32 19.26 -12.91
C ASN A 51 8.44 20.31 -13.03
N LEU A 52 8.92 20.85 -11.91
CA LEU A 52 10.07 21.77 -11.89
C LEU A 52 11.38 21.06 -12.23
N ARG A 53 11.52 19.80 -11.81
CA ARG A 53 12.70 18.97 -12.10
C ARG A 53 12.80 18.63 -13.59
N SER A 54 11.70 18.28 -14.25
CA SER A 54 11.70 17.99 -15.70
C SER A 54 12.11 19.22 -16.53
N GLN A 55 11.86 20.42 -16.02
CA GLN A 55 12.32 21.69 -16.59
C GLN A 55 13.74 22.09 -16.15
N GLN A 56 14.46 21.23 -15.42
CA GLN A 56 15.81 21.47 -14.87
C GLN A 56 15.91 22.68 -13.92
N LYS A 57 14.78 23.12 -13.35
CA LYS A 57 14.67 24.31 -12.51
C LYS A 57 14.93 24.05 -11.02
N CYS A 58 14.98 22.80 -10.60
CA CYS A 58 15.31 22.43 -9.22
C CYS A 58 16.13 21.16 -9.14
N ARG A 59 16.75 20.98 -7.97
CA ARG A 59 17.30 19.71 -7.50
C ARG A 59 16.38 19.16 -6.42
N ILE A 60 16.01 17.90 -6.49
CA ILE A 60 15.22 17.25 -5.46
C ILE A 60 16.16 16.74 -4.35
N ILE A 61 15.77 16.91 -3.09
CA ILE A 61 16.46 16.29 -1.96
C ILE A 61 15.73 14.99 -1.64
N ALA A 62 16.47 13.88 -1.57
CA ALA A 62 15.91 12.59 -1.18
C ALA A 62 15.31 12.69 0.24
N PRO A 63 14.13 12.10 0.50
CA PRO A 63 13.57 12.04 1.84
C PRO A 63 14.52 11.36 2.85
N ASP A 64 14.42 11.73 4.12
CA ASP A 64 15.35 11.25 5.17
C ASP A 64 15.33 9.72 5.32
N TRP A 65 14.18 9.07 5.13
CA TRP A 65 14.03 7.62 5.16
C TRP A 65 14.61 6.93 3.91
N CYS A 66 14.81 7.65 2.81
CA CYS A 66 15.31 7.13 1.54
C CYS A 66 16.85 7.08 1.55
N ASN A 67 17.39 6.34 2.49
CA ASN A 67 18.82 6.13 2.63
C ASN A 67 19.13 4.63 2.83
N VAL A 68 20.32 4.21 2.41
CA VAL A 68 20.71 2.80 2.42
C VAL A 68 20.72 2.23 3.85
N ALA A 69 21.23 2.97 4.84
CA ALA A 69 21.35 2.47 6.20
C ALA A 69 19.98 2.21 6.86
N PHE A 70 19.06 3.15 6.71
CA PHE A 70 17.70 3.08 7.25
C PHE A 70 16.87 2.00 6.56
N LEU A 71 16.92 1.92 5.23
CA LEU A 71 16.18 0.88 4.50
C LEU A 71 16.73 -0.53 4.78
N SER A 72 18.05 -0.69 4.92
CA SER A 72 18.63 -1.97 5.33
C SER A 72 18.18 -2.39 6.73
N GLN A 73 18.22 -1.47 7.70
CA GLN A 73 17.74 -1.74 9.05
C GLN A 73 16.24 -2.12 9.04
N LEU A 74 15.42 -1.34 8.32
CA LEU A 74 13.99 -1.61 8.24
C LEU A 74 13.69 -2.96 7.59
N LYS A 75 14.47 -3.34 6.57
CA LYS A 75 14.38 -4.67 5.95
C LYS A 75 14.69 -5.78 6.95
N GLU A 76 15.76 -5.67 7.74
CA GLU A 76 16.10 -6.66 8.77
C GLU A 76 15.02 -6.78 9.85
N GLU A 77 14.45 -5.65 10.29
CA GLU A 77 13.33 -5.62 11.24
C GLU A 77 12.05 -6.25 10.67
N GLU A 78 11.83 -6.07 9.36
CA GLU A 78 10.73 -6.69 8.65
C GLU A 78 10.96 -8.22 8.52
N GLU A 79 12.15 -8.68 8.13
CA GLU A 79 12.47 -10.11 8.05
C GLU A 79 12.33 -10.83 9.40
N GLY A 80 12.67 -10.16 10.50
CA GLY A 80 12.59 -10.71 11.86
C GLY A 80 11.19 -10.79 12.47
N SER A 81 10.15 -10.27 11.80
CA SER A 81 8.79 -10.23 12.35
C SER A 81 7.79 -10.98 11.48
N ASP A 82 6.84 -11.69 12.11
CA ASP A 82 5.77 -12.35 11.36
C ASP A 82 4.73 -11.38 10.78
N ALA A 83 4.53 -10.23 11.43
CA ALA A 83 3.59 -9.19 11.00
C ALA A 83 4.31 -8.04 10.28
N CYS A 84 3.56 -7.28 9.48
CA CYS A 84 4.10 -6.09 8.82
C CYS A 84 4.43 -5.00 9.84
N LYS A 85 5.65 -4.46 9.76
CA LYS A 85 6.07 -3.31 10.56
C LYS A 85 5.62 -1.99 9.95
N GLU A 86 5.81 -0.90 10.69
CA GLU A 86 5.48 0.43 10.18
C GLU A 86 6.33 0.74 8.94
N PRO A 87 5.70 1.08 7.80
CA PRO A 87 6.43 1.41 6.58
C PRO A 87 7.15 2.75 6.76
N PRO A 88 8.21 3.02 5.98
CA PRO A 88 8.97 4.26 6.11
C PRO A 88 8.13 5.50 5.75
N HIS A 89 7.17 5.31 4.85
CA HIS A 89 6.14 6.27 4.46
C HIS A 89 4.92 5.53 3.91
N VAL A 90 3.74 6.12 4.01
CA VAL A 90 2.47 5.51 3.52
C VAL A 90 2.51 5.20 2.02
N HIS A 91 3.27 5.99 1.26
CA HIS A 91 3.46 5.89 -0.19
C HIS A 91 4.92 5.70 -0.60
N TYR A 92 5.70 4.93 0.18
CA TYR A 92 7.14 4.83 -0.06
C TYR A 92 7.50 4.24 -1.43
N ALA A 93 6.71 3.27 -1.91
CA ALA A 93 6.97 2.58 -3.17
C ALA A 93 6.71 3.50 -4.38
N GLU A 94 5.62 4.25 -4.33
CA GLU A 94 5.18 5.22 -5.33
C GLU A 94 6.18 6.40 -5.39
N ILE A 95 6.53 6.96 -4.23
CA ILE A 95 7.49 8.06 -4.13
C ILE A 95 8.85 7.64 -4.68
N THR A 96 9.36 6.47 -4.28
CA THR A 96 10.65 5.99 -4.78
C THR A 96 10.63 5.70 -6.27
N ALA A 97 9.56 5.09 -6.81
CA ALA A 97 9.40 4.89 -8.24
C ALA A 97 9.45 6.22 -9.03
N LEU A 98 8.65 7.21 -8.62
CA LEU A 98 8.59 8.52 -9.26
C LEU A 98 9.93 9.27 -9.18
N LEU A 99 10.61 9.20 -8.03
CA LEU A 99 11.92 9.80 -7.83
C LEU A 99 13.01 9.12 -8.66
N PHE A 100 12.99 7.79 -8.76
CA PHE A 100 13.98 7.04 -9.51
C PHE A 100 13.86 7.25 -11.02
N GLU A 101 12.66 7.55 -11.52
CA GLU A 101 12.43 7.85 -12.93
C GLU A 101 12.88 9.28 -13.30
N ASN A 102 12.61 10.27 -12.43
CA ASN A 102 12.74 11.69 -12.79
C ASN A 102 13.94 12.40 -12.14
N ALA A 103 14.48 11.84 -11.06
CA ALA A 103 15.46 12.49 -10.20
C ALA A 103 16.62 11.56 -9.80
N ALA A 104 16.92 10.56 -10.63
CA ALA A 104 17.98 9.59 -10.36
C ALA A 104 19.33 10.24 -10.03
N ASP A 105 19.71 11.27 -10.78
CA ASP A 105 20.98 11.99 -10.60
C ASP A 105 21.10 12.73 -9.26
N ASP A 106 19.96 13.05 -8.64
CA ASP A 106 19.93 13.84 -7.41
C ASP A 106 20.12 12.97 -6.15
N ILE A 107 19.97 11.64 -6.28
CA ILE A 107 19.96 10.63 -5.21
C ILE A 107 21.26 9.83 -5.19
N ALA A 108 21.90 9.73 -4.02
CA ALA A 108 23.09 8.92 -3.84
C ALA A 108 22.74 7.42 -3.75
N SER A 109 23.55 6.55 -4.34
CA SER A 109 23.42 5.08 -4.26
C SER A 109 22.05 4.54 -4.69
N ILE A 110 21.49 5.10 -5.76
CA ILE A 110 20.13 4.79 -6.23
C ILE A 110 19.90 3.30 -6.51
N GLU A 111 20.88 2.57 -7.06
CA GLU A 111 20.74 1.14 -7.37
C GLU A 111 20.58 0.30 -6.10
N ALA A 112 21.33 0.65 -5.04
CA ALA A 112 21.23 -0.01 -3.75
C ALA A 112 19.87 0.26 -3.10
N ILE A 113 19.44 1.53 -3.10
CA ILE A 113 18.13 1.93 -2.56
C ILE A 113 17.00 1.24 -3.34
N ARG A 114 17.06 1.20 -4.67
CA ARG A 114 16.08 0.52 -5.53
C ARG A 114 15.95 -0.96 -5.19
N THR A 115 17.08 -1.62 -4.98
CA THR A 115 17.10 -3.04 -4.57
C THR A 115 16.47 -3.22 -3.19
N LEU A 116 16.85 -2.40 -2.20
CA LEU A 116 16.30 -2.48 -0.84
C LEU A 116 14.79 -2.22 -0.79
N VAL A 117 14.31 -1.20 -1.51
CA VAL A 117 12.87 -0.89 -1.61
C VAL A 117 12.11 -2.06 -2.20
N LYS A 118 12.64 -2.67 -3.27
CA LYS A 118 12.03 -3.83 -3.91
C LYS A 118 12.01 -5.03 -2.97
N ASP A 119 13.13 -5.35 -2.32
CA ASP A 119 13.21 -6.45 -1.36
C ASP A 119 12.21 -6.26 -0.21
N LEU A 120 12.14 -5.05 0.34
CA LEU A 120 11.19 -4.70 1.41
C LEU A 120 9.73 -4.88 0.95
N TRP A 121 9.41 -4.41 -0.25
CA TRP A 121 8.11 -4.62 -0.87
C TRP A 121 7.77 -6.10 -1.04
N ASP A 122 8.69 -6.89 -1.59
CA ASP A 122 8.49 -8.32 -1.86
C ASP A 122 8.27 -9.09 -0.55
N ILE A 123 9.01 -8.77 0.52
CA ILE A 123 8.82 -9.34 1.87
C ILE A 123 7.42 -9.03 2.39
N ARG A 124 7.01 -7.75 2.31
CA ARG A 124 5.73 -7.29 2.88
C ARG A 124 4.52 -7.82 2.13
N VAL A 125 4.58 -7.87 0.80
CA VAL A 125 3.54 -8.51 -0.03
C VAL A 125 3.50 -10.01 0.27
N SER A 126 4.64 -10.69 0.42
CA SER A 126 4.67 -12.10 0.79
C SER A 126 3.99 -12.36 2.14
N LYS A 127 4.22 -11.51 3.15
CA LYS A 127 3.52 -11.59 4.44
C LYS A 127 2.01 -11.41 4.29
N LEU A 128 1.58 -10.42 3.51
CA LEU A 128 0.15 -10.19 3.25
C LEU A 128 -0.48 -11.39 2.54
N VAL A 129 0.17 -11.98 1.53
CA VAL A 129 -0.32 -13.19 0.84
C VAL A 129 -0.41 -14.37 1.81
N ASN A 130 0.61 -14.58 2.66
CA ASN A 130 0.59 -15.65 3.66
C ASN A 130 -0.51 -15.45 4.70
N SER A 131 -0.73 -14.21 5.15
CA SER A 131 -1.83 -13.85 6.05
C SER A 131 -3.19 -14.09 5.42
N ALA A 132 -3.37 -13.68 4.17
CA ALA A 132 -4.57 -13.93 3.38
C ALA A 132 -4.86 -15.43 3.21
N ASN A 133 -3.86 -16.22 2.85
CA ASN A 133 -4.00 -17.68 2.71
C ASN A 133 -4.38 -18.35 4.03
N SER A 134 -3.72 -17.97 5.13
CA SER A 134 -4.05 -18.46 6.48
C SER A 134 -5.50 -18.14 6.86
N PHE A 135 -5.96 -16.92 6.53
CA PHE A 135 -7.34 -16.51 6.75
C PHE A 135 -8.34 -17.37 5.96
N LEU A 136 -8.09 -17.63 4.67
CA LEU A 136 -8.98 -18.42 3.81
C LEU A 136 -9.12 -19.87 4.28
N VAL A 137 -8.03 -20.47 4.76
CA VAL A 137 -8.03 -21.85 5.27
C VAL A 137 -8.68 -21.93 6.65
N SER A 138 -8.64 -20.85 7.42
CA SER A 138 -9.30 -20.76 8.72
C SER A 138 -10.81 -20.51 8.60
N ASP A 139 -11.57 -20.85 9.65
CA ASP A 139 -12.96 -20.39 9.82
C ASP A 139 -13.06 -19.01 10.48
N ALA A 140 -11.98 -18.21 10.41
CA ALA A 140 -12.01 -16.85 10.92
C ALA A 140 -12.96 -15.96 10.12
N THR A 141 -13.67 -15.08 10.82
CA THR A 141 -14.60 -14.10 10.22
C THR A 141 -13.99 -12.71 10.12
N THR A 142 -12.91 -12.43 10.84
CA THR A 142 -12.25 -11.12 10.90
C THR A 142 -10.75 -11.29 10.86
N ALA A 143 -10.08 -10.46 10.06
CA ALA A 143 -8.63 -10.35 10.01
C ALA A 143 -8.20 -8.95 10.44
N LYS A 144 -7.18 -8.86 11.30
CA LYS A 144 -6.54 -7.59 11.62
C LYS A 144 -5.42 -7.34 10.61
N VAL A 145 -5.58 -6.29 9.82
CA VAL A 145 -4.57 -5.85 8.85
C VAL A 145 -3.93 -4.59 9.40
N SER A 146 -2.63 -4.63 9.70
CA SER A 146 -1.90 -3.51 10.31
C SER A 146 -0.70 -3.10 9.47
N HIS A 147 -0.44 -1.79 9.45
CA HIS A 147 0.73 -1.18 8.82
C HIS A 147 0.94 -1.50 7.33
N LEU A 148 -0.09 -1.89 6.59
CA LEU A 148 0.01 -2.07 5.14
C LEU A 148 -0.16 -0.74 4.40
N THR A 149 0.52 -0.62 3.26
CA THR A 149 0.34 0.50 2.34
C THR A 149 -0.82 0.24 1.38
N ALA A 150 -1.33 1.32 0.76
CA ALA A 150 -2.42 1.23 -0.20
C ALA A 150 -2.03 0.41 -1.43
N LEU A 151 -0.80 0.58 -1.91
CA LEU A 151 -0.28 -0.17 -3.06
C LEU A 151 -0.18 -1.66 -2.71
N GLU A 152 0.34 -2.02 -1.52
CA GLU A 152 0.48 -3.43 -1.08
C GLU A 152 -0.89 -4.10 -1.08
N LEU A 153 -1.88 -3.45 -0.48
CA LEU A 153 -3.24 -3.97 -0.41
C LEU A 153 -3.87 -4.10 -1.80
N SER A 154 -3.62 -3.13 -2.69
CA SER A 154 -4.17 -3.14 -4.05
C SER A 154 -3.72 -4.35 -4.86
N SER A 155 -2.53 -4.92 -4.57
CA SER A 155 -1.96 -6.05 -5.31
C SER A 155 -2.79 -7.33 -5.22
N ILE A 156 -3.51 -7.54 -4.11
CA ILE A 156 -4.34 -8.74 -3.92
C ILE A 156 -5.85 -8.44 -3.83
N HIS A 157 -6.23 -7.17 -3.64
CA HIS A 157 -7.57 -6.75 -3.25
C HIS A 157 -8.66 -7.42 -4.11
N ASP A 158 -8.59 -7.25 -5.43
CA ASP A 158 -9.69 -7.64 -6.32
C ASP A 158 -9.89 -9.17 -6.37
N ILE A 159 -8.79 -9.92 -6.31
CA ILE A 159 -8.84 -11.38 -6.26
C ILE A 159 -9.38 -11.82 -4.90
N PHE A 160 -8.82 -11.26 -3.83
CA PHE A 160 -9.10 -11.69 -2.47
C PHE A 160 -10.56 -11.45 -2.08
N THR A 161 -11.11 -10.27 -2.35
CA THR A 161 -12.52 -9.96 -2.04
C THR A 161 -13.46 -10.88 -2.81
N THR A 162 -13.17 -11.12 -4.09
CA THR A 162 -13.97 -12.03 -4.92
C THR A 162 -13.94 -13.45 -4.36
N CYS A 163 -12.77 -13.95 -3.98
CA CYS A 163 -12.63 -15.28 -3.37
C CYS A 163 -13.39 -15.40 -2.05
N VAL A 164 -13.26 -14.42 -1.15
CA VAL A 164 -13.96 -14.41 0.14
C VAL A 164 -15.48 -14.38 -0.05
N ASP A 165 -15.99 -13.59 -0.99
CA ASP A 165 -17.41 -13.53 -1.32
C ASP A 165 -17.94 -14.88 -1.81
N GLN A 166 -17.18 -15.59 -2.65
CA GLN A 166 -17.57 -16.92 -3.12
C GLN A 166 -17.53 -17.97 -2.00
N ILE A 167 -16.50 -17.95 -1.16
CA ILE A 167 -16.40 -18.85 -0.01
C ILE A 167 -17.56 -18.61 0.97
N ALA A 168 -17.89 -17.35 1.23
CA ALA A 168 -19.03 -16.98 2.08
C ALA A 168 -20.36 -17.50 1.49
N LYS A 169 -20.58 -17.38 0.18
CA LYS A 169 -21.75 -17.95 -0.50
C LYS A 169 -21.81 -19.46 -0.35
N LEU A 170 -20.70 -20.18 -0.56
CA LEU A 170 -20.64 -21.63 -0.42
C LEU A 170 -20.94 -22.08 1.00
N ARG A 171 -20.33 -21.44 2.02
CA ARG A 171 -20.61 -21.71 3.44
C ARG A 171 -22.09 -21.52 3.76
N SER A 172 -22.72 -20.44 3.28
CA SER A 172 -24.15 -20.20 3.50
C SER A 172 -25.06 -21.24 2.84
N LEU A 173 -24.69 -21.77 1.68
CA LEU A 173 -25.43 -22.83 1.00
C LEU A 173 -25.30 -24.18 1.72
N GLU A 174 -24.12 -24.48 2.27
CA GLU A 174 -23.90 -25.65 3.10
C GLU A 174 -24.74 -25.60 4.38
N ASP A 175 -24.84 -24.44 5.03
CA ASP A 175 -25.69 -24.22 6.21
C ASP A 175 -27.19 -24.39 5.91
N ILE A 176 -27.64 -23.93 4.73
CA ILE A 176 -29.02 -24.16 4.28
C ILE A 176 -29.26 -25.65 4.02
N ARG A 177 -28.30 -26.33 3.39
CA ARG A 177 -28.43 -27.76 3.06
C ARG A 177 -28.44 -28.64 4.30
N SER A 178 -27.57 -28.38 5.29
CA SER A 178 -27.57 -29.11 6.57
C SER A 178 -28.91 -28.94 7.30
N SER A 179 -29.44 -27.72 7.33
CA SER A 179 -30.75 -27.41 7.92
C SER A 179 -31.93 -28.15 7.26
N GLN A 180 -31.89 -28.38 5.94
CA GLN A 180 -32.94 -29.11 5.22
C GLN A 180 -32.88 -30.63 5.45
N VAL A 181 -31.69 -31.21 5.63
CA VAL A 181 -31.51 -32.63 5.94
C VAL A 181 -32.00 -32.97 7.35
N ASP A 182 -31.80 -32.07 8.32
CA ASP A 182 -32.29 -32.24 9.70
C ASP A 182 -33.82 -32.10 9.79
N GLN A 183 -34.43 -31.24 8.97
CA GLN A 183 -35.90 -31.14 8.90
C GLN A 183 -36.54 -32.36 8.23
N SER A 184 -35.94 -32.91 7.18
CA SER A 184 -36.51 -34.07 6.49
C SER A 184 -36.40 -35.37 7.30
N SER A 185 -35.33 -35.55 8.08
CA SER A 185 -35.17 -36.69 9.02
C SER A 185 -36.08 -36.59 10.26
N SER A 186 -36.31 -35.39 10.79
CA SER A 186 -37.28 -35.17 11.87
C SER A 186 -38.74 -35.30 11.42
N THR A 187 -39.06 -34.93 10.18
CA THR A 187 -40.41 -35.11 9.61
C THR A 187 -40.72 -36.59 9.37
N PHE A 188 -39.74 -37.36 8.86
CA PHE A 188 -39.87 -38.81 8.70
C PHE A 188 -40.08 -39.53 10.03
N SER A 189 -39.37 -39.12 11.09
CA SER A 189 -39.53 -39.70 12.44
C SER A 189 -40.90 -39.40 13.07
N ARG A 190 -41.50 -38.22 12.80
CA ARG A 190 -42.83 -37.86 13.30
C ARG A 190 -43.96 -38.66 12.65
N SER A 191 -43.84 -39.03 11.38
CA SER A 191 -44.88 -39.82 10.68
C SER A 191 -45.05 -41.25 11.21
N TYR A 192 -44.01 -41.85 11.81
CA TYR A 192 -44.11 -43.18 12.42
C TYR A 192 -44.77 -43.18 13.80
N LEU A 193 -44.79 -42.03 14.49
CA LEU A 193 -45.36 -41.89 15.84
C LEU A 193 -46.86 -41.54 15.83
N SER A 194 -47.45 -41.20 14.68
CA SER A 194 -48.87 -40.82 14.55
C SER A 194 -49.78 -41.94 14.01
N SER A 195 -49.30 -43.19 13.93
CA SER A 195 -50.00 -44.32 13.29
C SER A 195 -50.43 -45.43 14.26
N THR A 196 -50.71 -45.10 15.53
CA THR A 196 -51.26 -46.04 16.53
C THR A 196 -52.51 -45.48 17.19
#